data_AF-A0A960S1S5-F1
#
_entry.id   AF-A0A960S1S5-F1
#
_cell.length_a   1.000
_cell.length_b   1.000
_cell.length_c   1.000
_cell.angle_alpha   90.00
_cell.angle_beta   90.00
_cell.angle_gamma   90.00
#
_symmetry.space_group_name_H-M   'P 1'
#
loop_
_entity.id
_entity.type
_entity.pdbx_description
1 polymer ?
#
loop_
_entity_poly.entity_id
_entity_poly.type
_entity_poly.pdbx_seq_one_letter_code
_entity_poly.pdbx_strand_id
1 'polypeptide(L)' 'ENTEYQQLIKDSFFVEGEERSRLLSNAEQKLVDEVPVIPIYHFRSVYLTNPRMHGLAISPTGNMQFDNVCFKSSQ' A
#
# COMPACT_ATOMS: atom_id res chain seq x y z
N GLU A 1 -16.69 -16.45 12.90
CA GLU A 1 -15.31 -16.01 12.62
C GLU A 1 -14.53 -17.18 12.04
N ASN A 2 -13.68 -16.96 11.02
CA ASN A 2 -12.80 -17.99 10.47
C ASN A 2 -11.52 -18.08 11.31
N THR A 3 -11.40 -19.14 12.11
CA THR A 3 -10.26 -19.37 13.02
C THR A 3 -8.93 -19.51 12.30
N GLU A 4 -8.93 -20.08 11.10
CA GLU A 4 -7.73 -20.30 10.30
C GLU A 4 -7.19 -18.99 9.72
N TYR A 5 -8.08 -18.13 9.21
CA TYR A 5 -7.73 -16.77 8.79
C TYR A 5 -7.11 -15.98 9.96
N GLN A 6 -7.72 -16.04 11.15
CA GLN A 6 -7.21 -15.36 12.33
C GLN A 6 -5.81 -15.85 12.72
N GLN A 7 -5.56 -17.16 12.60
CA GLN A 7 -4.24 -17.72 12.89
C GLN A 7 -3.20 -17.25 11.87
N LEU A 8 -3.51 -17.26 10.56
CA LEU A 8 -2.61 -16.78 9.51
C LEU A 8 -2.20 -15.31 9.73
N ILE A 9 -3.15 -14.45 10.12
CA ILE A 9 -2.86 -13.05 10.44
C ILE A 9 -1.96 -12.94 11.68
N LYS A 10 -2.25 -13.69 12.74
CA LYS A 10 -1.41 -13.70 13.96
C LYS A 10 0.00 -14.17 13.68
N ASP A 11 0.17 -15.27 12.95
CA ASP A 11 1.48 -15.84 12.64
C ASP A 11 2.31 -14.89 11.77
N SER A 12 1.66 -14.19 10.83
CA SER A 12 2.33 -13.19 9.98
C SER A 12 2.94 -12.02 10.74
N PHE A 13 2.54 -11.80 11.99
CA PHE A 13 3.10 -10.75 12.85
C PHE A 13 4.51 -11.10 13.35
N PHE A 14 4.85 -12.38 13.45
CA PHE A 14 6.09 -12.85 14.06
C PHE A 14 7.19 -13.24 13.05
N VAL A 15 6.91 -13.13 11.75
CA VAL A 15 7.84 -13.48 10.67
C VAL A 15 8.02 -12.30 9.71
N GLU A 16 9.09 -12.32 8.91
CA GLU A 16 9.42 -11.25 7.96
C GLU A 16 9.65 -11.80 6.54
N GLY A 17 9.83 -10.89 5.58
CA GLY A 17 10.23 -11.23 4.21
C GLY A 17 9.23 -12.12 3.46
N GLU A 18 9.77 -13.15 2.79
CA GLU A 18 9.00 -14.06 1.94
C GLU A 18 8.01 -14.90 2.74
N GLU A 19 8.39 -15.34 3.93
CA GLU A 19 7.50 -16.14 4.79
C GLU A 19 6.28 -15.34 5.23
N ARG A 20 6.48 -14.08 5.64
CA ARG A 20 5.39 -13.16 5.94
C ARG A 20 4.47 -12.96 4.74
N SER A 21 5.06 -12.77 3.56
CA SER A 21 4.29 -12.57 2.32
C SER A 21 3.43 -13.79 2.00
N ARG A 22 3.98 -15.00 2.15
CA ARG A 22 3.26 -16.27 1.94
C ARG A 22 2.07 -16.43 2.89
N LEU A 23 2.25 -16.14 4.19
CA LEU A 23 1.16 -16.24 5.17
C LEU A 23 0.01 -15.26 4.86
N LEU A 24 0.35 -14.03 4.47
CA LEU A 24 -0.65 -13.02 4.10
C LEU A 24 -1.37 -13.37 2.80
N SER A 25 -0.67 -13.90 1.79
CA SER A 25 -1.31 -14.37 0.55
C SER A 25 -2.27 -15.53 0.81
N ASN A 26 -1.92 -16.46 1.70
CA ASN A 26 -2.82 -17.54 2.12
C ASN A 26 -4.07 -16.98 2.84
N ALA A 27 -3.92 -15.93 3.65
CA ALA A 27 -5.03 -15.26 4.31
C ALA A 27 -5.95 -14.53 3.30
N GLU A 28 -5.36 -13.86 2.31
CA GLU A 28 -6.10 -13.20 1.22
C GLU A 28 -6.92 -14.20 0.40
N GLN A 29 -6.35 -15.36 0.05
CA GLN A 29 -7.07 -16.41 -0.68
C GLN A 29 -8.35 -16.84 0.04
N LYS A 30 -8.33 -16.96 1.37
CA LYS A 30 -9.53 -17.30 2.15
C LYS A 30 -10.62 -16.24 2.05
N LEU A 31 -10.25 -14.95 2.02
CA LEU A 31 -11.21 -13.87 1.79
C LEU A 31 -11.80 -13.97 0.38
N VAL A 32 -11.03 -14.36 -0.62
CA VAL A 32 -11.54 -14.55 -1.98
C VAL A 32 -12.49 -15.75 -2.06
N ASP A 33 -12.15 -16.86 -1.40
CA ASP A 33 -12.94 -18.10 -1.46
C ASP A 33 -14.28 -17.99 -0.70
N GLU A 34 -14.28 -17.32 0.46
CA GLU A 34 -15.47 -17.14 1.29
C GLU A 34 -16.34 -15.96 0.84
N VAL A 35 -15.79 -15.08 -0.01
CA VAL A 35 -16.43 -13.85 -0.53
C VAL A 35 -17.13 -13.02 0.58
N PRO A 36 -16.51 -12.77 1.75
CA PRO A 36 -17.11 -11.88 2.75
C PRO A 36 -17.02 -10.40 2.33
N VAL A 37 -16.13 -10.08 1.38
CA VAL A 37 -15.99 -8.76 0.77
C VAL A 37 -15.68 -8.91 -0.71
N ILE A 38 -16.18 -7.98 -1.53
CA ILE A 38 -15.93 -7.98 -2.99
C ILE A 38 -15.13 -6.72 -3.32
N PRO A 39 -13.80 -6.83 -3.58
CA PRO A 39 -12.99 -5.71 -4.00
C PRO A 39 -13.46 -5.19 -5.37
N ILE A 40 -13.75 -3.89 -5.47
CA ILE A 40 -14.20 -3.28 -6.73
C ILE A 40 -13.01 -2.68 -7.49
N TYR A 41 -12.14 -1.94 -6.80
CA TYR A 41 -10.95 -1.33 -7.39
C TYR A 41 -9.94 -0.87 -6.32
N HIS A 42 -8.69 -0.64 -6.74
CA HIS A 42 -7.69 0.08 -5.95
C HIS A 42 -7.68 1.56 -6.36
N PHE A 43 -7.80 2.46 -5.39
CA PHE A 43 -7.84 3.90 -5.64
C PHE A 43 -6.51 4.40 -6.22
N ARG A 44 -6.59 5.29 -7.21
CA ARG A 44 -5.42 5.96 -7.81
C ARG A 44 -5.62 7.47 -7.74
N SER A 45 -4.60 8.15 -7.23
CA SER A 45 -4.53 9.62 -7.22
C SER A 45 -3.69 10.10 -8.39
N VAL A 46 -4.18 11.09 -9.12
CA VAL A 46 -3.40 11.81 -10.14
C VAL A 46 -3.06 13.18 -9.60
N TYR A 47 -1.80 13.55 -9.66
CA TYR A 47 -1.30 14.82 -9.15
C TYR A 47 -0.78 15.68 -10.29
N LEU A 48 -1.26 16.92 -10.38
CA LEU A 48 -0.75 17.91 -11.31
C LEU A 48 0.36 18.69 -10.64
N THR A 49 1.55 18.68 -11.25
CA THR A 49 2.73 19.38 -10.73
C THR A 49 3.23 20.40 -11.73
N ASN A 50 3.79 21.51 -11.24
CA ASN A 50 4.45 22.48 -12.09
C ASN A 50 5.77 21.88 -12.61
N PRO A 51 6.06 21.89 -13.93
CA PRO A 51 7.31 21.35 -14.47
C PRO A 51 8.59 21.96 -13.90
N ARG A 52 8.51 23.18 -13.35
CA ARG A 52 9.65 23.88 -12.72
C ARG A 52 9.90 23.46 -11.26
N MET A 53 8.97 22.70 -10.68
CA MET A 53 9.02 22.23 -9.31
C MET A 53 9.74 20.88 -9.25
N HIS A 54 10.77 20.80 -8.43
CA HIS A 54 11.56 19.60 -8.22
C HIS A 54 11.54 19.19 -6.75
N GLY A 55 11.79 17.91 -6.47
CA GLY A 55 11.90 17.39 -5.11
C GLY A 55 10.56 17.08 -4.42
N LEU A 56 9.44 17.13 -5.15
CA LEU A 56 8.16 16.61 -4.64
C LEU A 56 8.20 15.07 -4.63
N ALA A 57 7.89 14.48 -3.47
CA ALA A 57 7.72 13.05 -3.33
C ALA A 57 6.31 12.72 -2.81
N ILE A 58 5.83 11.51 -3.10
CA ILE A 58 4.58 10.97 -2.55
C ILE A 58 4.97 9.81 -1.65
N SER A 59 4.49 9.82 -0.40
CA SER A 59 4.74 8.74 0.55
C SER A 59 4.03 7.45 0.13
N PRO A 60 4.47 6.27 0.62
CA PRO A 60 3.72 5.02 0.42
C PRO A 60 2.28 5.06 0.94
N THR A 61 1.99 5.97 1.87
CA THR A 61 0.64 6.25 2.40
C THR A 61 -0.18 7.23 1.56
N GLY A 62 0.39 7.78 0.48
CA GLY A 62 -0.29 8.70 -0.44
C GLY A 62 -0.20 10.19 -0.08
N ASN A 63 0.57 10.56 0.94
CA ASN A 63 0.76 11.96 1.33
C ASN A 63 1.83 12.63 0.45
N MET A 64 1.58 13.87 0.05
CA MET A 64 2.61 14.70 -0.58
C MET A 64 3.63 15.16 0.45
N GLN A 65 4.92 15.00 0.13
CA GLN A 65 6.04 15.47 0.93
C GLN A 65 6.66 16.69 0.27
N PHE A 66 6.61 17.83 0.98
CA PHE A 66 7.11 19.12 0.50
C PHE A 66 8.49 19.49 1.03
N ASP A 67 9.08 18.66 1.89
CA ASP A 67 10.30 18.99 2.65
C ASP A 67 11.50 19.36 1.76
N ASN A 68 11.58 18.75 0.56
CA ASN A 68 12.69 18.96 -0.38
C ASN A 68 12.26 19.70 -1.66
N VAL A 69 11.12 20.40 -1.63
CA VAL A 69 10.58 21.05 -2.83
C VAL A 69 11.30 22.36 -3.14
N CYS A 70 11.76 22.50 -4.38
CA CYS A 70 12.38 23.72 -4.88
C CYS A 70 11.87 24.09 -6.28
N PHE A 71 11.88 25.39 -6.58
CA PHE A 71 11.59 25.92 -7.92
C PHE A 71 12.89 26.30 -8.62
N LYS A 72 13.09 25.80 -9.84
CA LYS A 72 14.15 26.35 -10.70
C LYS A 72 13.75 27.72 -11.22
N SER A 73 14.62 28.72 -11.09
CA SER A 73 14.45 29.99 -11.78
C SER A 73 14.52 29.76 -13.29
N SER A 74 13.70 30.49 -14.05
CA SER A 74 13.81 30.52 -15.50
C SER A 74 15.15 31.17 -15.82
N GLN A 75 16.02 30.45 -16.55
CA GLN A 75 16.92 31.14 -17.47
C GLN A 75 16.10 31.62 -18.67
#